data_AF-A0A2C6E1F7-F1
#
_entry.id   AF-A0A2C6E1F7-F1
#
_cell.length_a   1.000
_cell.length_b   1.000
_cell.length_c   1.000
_cell.angle_alpha   90.00
_cell.angle_beta   90.00
_cell.angle_gamma   90.00
#
_symmetry.space_group_name_H-M   'P 1'
#
loop_
_entity.id
_entity.type
_entity.pdbx_description
1 polymer ?
#
loop_
_entity_poly.entity_id
_entity_poly.type
_entity_poly.pdbx_seq_one_letter_code
_entity_poly.pdbx_strand_id
1 'polypeptide(L)'
;MTPQPELQDSFIDFVNKQQFPCICGSNRAELAFNHVEVLGFGDLTSRHNNFSLITSLYSFVEKVDFDSMKSAAFVAVFEQSQHLDDSDFNKSVWRKLQELQNLVSQSTPRGPHSQSSDCSNNFHFNLDGEPLYITCLSPTSASRNRKFKYPAIVFNLMPQFEVPQSFRVIESHVETHRI
;
A
#
# COMPACT_ATOMS: atom_id res chain seq x y z
N MET A 1 4.97 0.59 -18.09
CA MET A 1 5.28 1.96 -17.63
C MET A 1 6.77 2.19 -17.69
N THR A 2 7.20 3.43 -17.90
CA THR A 2 8.61 3.81 -17.82
C THR A 2 8.88 4.34 -16.40
N PRO A 3 10.00 3.97 -15.76
CA PRO A 3 10.40 4.60 -14.50
C PRO A 3 10.55 6.10 -14.69
N GLN A 4 10.04 6.88 -13.74
CA GLN A 4 10.13 8.34 -13.69
C GLN A 4 11.15 8.73 -12.60
N PRO A 5 12.42 9.02 -12.95
CA PRO A 5 13.46 9.29 -11.96
C PRO A 5 13.12 10.46 -11.04
N GLU A 6 12.55 11.52 -11.60
CA GLU A 6 12.13 12.71 -10.83
C GLU A 6 11.04 12.39 -9.79
N LEU A 7 10.18 11.40 -10.08
CA LEU A 7 9.13 10.98 -9.18
C LEU A 7 9.67 10.15 -8.03
N GLN A 8 10.59 9.22 -8.35
CA GLN A 8 11.36 8.47 -7.38
C GLN A 8 12.10 9.41 -6.43
N ASP A 9 12.90 10.34 -6.96
CA ASP A 9 13.69 11.29 -6.18
C ASP A 9 12.80 12.14 -5.27
N SER A 10 11.69 12.65 -5.82
CA SER A 10 10.74 13.44 -5.04
C SER A 10 10.09 12.66 -3.90
N PHE A 11 9.85 11.36 -4.07
CA PHE A 11 9.29 10.51 -3.03
C PHE A 11 10.33 10.22 -1.94
N ILE A 12 11.56 9.88 -2.32
CA ILE A 12 12.68 9.65 -1.39
C ILE A 12 12.94 10.92 -0.57
N ASP A 13 12.96 12.09 -1.21
CA ASP A 13 13.07 13.38 -0.55
C ASP A 13 11.98 13.61 0.50
N PHE A 14 10.74 13.27 0.16
CA PHE A 14 9.59 13.42 1.05
C PHE A 14 9.72 12.50 2.27
N VAL A 15 10.09 11.24 2.05
CA VAL A 15 10.32 10.25 3.10
C VAL A 15 11.43 10.70 4.06
N ASN A 16 12.54 11.19 3.52
CA ASN A 16 13.68 11.70 4.30
C ASN A 16 13.32 12.95 5.12
N LYS A 17 12.47 13.84 4.60
CA LYS A 17 12.07 15.11 5.25
C LYS A 17 11.05 14.91 6.38
N GLN A 18 10.13 13.95 6.27
CA GLN A 18 8.94 13.87 7.13
C GLN A 18 8.99 12.80 8.23
N GLN A 19 10.14 12.13 8.44
CA GLN A 19 10.31 11.07 9.45
C GLN A 19 9.16 10.05 9.43
N PHE A 20 8.95 9.43 8.28
CA PHE A 20 7.82 8.54 8.00
C PHE A 20 7.64 7.43 9.07
N PRO A 21 6.68 7.54 9.98
CA PRO A 21 6.53 6.58 11.09
C PRO A 21 5.66 5.38 10.72
N CYS A 22 5.08 5.37 9.51
CA CYS A 22 4.21 4.28 9.03
C CYS A 22 4.94 3.29 8.12
N ILE A 23 6.18 3.61 7.76
CA ILE A 23 7.06 2.85 6.87
C ILE A 23 8.13 2.13 7.69
N CYS A 24 8.52 2.71 8.82
CA CYS A 24 9.30 2.06 9.86
C CYS A 24 8.40 1.91 11.08
N GLY A 25 8.35 0.73 11.70
CA GLY A 25 7.83 0.61 13.06
C GLY A 25 8.50 1.61 14.01
N SER A 26 8.05 1.68 15.25
CA SER A 26 8.34 2.69 16.29
C SER A 26 9.83 3.07 16.55
N ASN A 27 10.80 2.45 15.88
CA ASN A 27 12.22 2.75 15.97
C ASN A 27 12.69 3.73 14.89
N ARG A 28 12.96 4.95 15.37
CA ARG A 28 13.42 6.18 14.68
C ARG A 28 14.72 6.09 13.83
N ALA A 29 15.32 4.92 13.59
CA ALA A 29 16.75 4.87 13.25
C ALA A 29 17.15 4.29 11.88
N GLU A 30 16.32 3.56 11.14
CA GLU A 30 16.74 3.01 9.85
C GLU A 30 15.66 3.15 8.79
N LEU A 31 15.59 4.35 8.19
CA LEU A 31 15.15 4.45 6.80
C LEU A 31 16.25 3.82 5.92
N ALA A 32 16.24 2.50 5.88
CA ALA A 32 16.92 1.76 4.83
C ALA A 32 15.90 0.73 4.34
N PHE A 33 14.87 1.19 3.64
CA PHE A 33 14.33 0.31 2.61
C PHE A 33 15.52 -0.08 1.74
N ASN A 34 15.86 -1.36 1.70
CA ASN A 34 16.89 -1.83 0.78
C ASN A 34 16.43 -1.60 -0.66
N HIS A 35 15.11 -1.53 -0.88
CA HIS A 35 14.51 -1.34 -2.19
C HIS A 35 13.19 -0.55 -2.12
N VAL A 36 13.09 0.55 -2.87
CA VAL A 36 11.84 1.28 -3.10
C VAL A 36 11.66 1.45 -4.61
N GLU A 37 10.53 1.06 -5.15
CA GLU A 37 10.18 1.26 -6.57
C GLU A 37 8.96 2.19 -6.67
N VAL A 38 9.12 3.37 -7.27
CA VAL A 38 8.07 4.38 -7.42
C VAL A 38 7.69 4.51 -8.89
N LEU A 39 6.41 4.30 -9.21
CA LEU A 39 5.88 4.37 -10.57
C LEU A 39 4.60 5.23 -10.64
N GLY A 40 4.46 6.01 -11.71
CA GLY A 40 3.26 6.80 -12.00
C GLY A 40 2.20 6.00 -12.75
N PHE A 41 0.94 6.12 -12.32
CA PHE A 41 -0.24 5.42 -12.83
C PHE A 41 -1.34 6.36 -13.34
N GLY A 42 -1.06 7.67 -13.45
CA GLY A 42 -2.01 8.65 -13.99
C GLY A 42 -3.15 8.96 -13.02
N ASP A 43 -4.39 8.66 -13.42
CA ASP A 43 -5.58 8.91 -12.62
C ASP A 43 -5.99 7.69 -11.79
N LEU A 44 -6.07 7.87 -10.47
CA LEU A 44 -6.55 6.91 -9.48
C LEU A 44 -7.95 6.36 -9.80
N THR A 45 -8.81 7.16 -10.43
CA THR A 45 -10.18 6.73 -10.75
C THR A 45 -10.26 5.87 -12.01
N SER A 46 -9.22 5.89 -12.84
CA SER A 46 -9.16 5.20 -14.13
C SER A 46 -8.77 3.74 -13.98
N ARG A 47 -9.39 2.86 -14.76
CA ARG A 47 -9.04 1.42 -14.84
C ARG A 47 -7.93 1.11 -15.84
N HIS A 48 -7.58 2.06 -16.70
CA HIS A 48 -6.69 1.86 -17.85
C HIS A 48 -5.38 1.19 -17.43
N ASN A 49 -4.81 1.63 -16.32
CA ASN A 49 -3.49 1.23 -15.87
C ASN A 49 -3.51 0.10 -14.83
N ASN A 50 -4.67 -0.49 -14.51
CA ASN A 50 -4.78 -1.51 -13.46
C ASN A 50 -3.94 -2.75 -13.76
N PHE A 51 -3.97 -3.23 -15.02
CA PHE A 51 -3.16 -4.38 -15.42
C PHE A 51 -1.67 -4.07 -15.32
N SER A 52 -1.24 -2.91 -15.79
CA SER A 52 0.15 -2.47 -15.67
C SER A 52 0.59 -2.31 -14.22
N LEU A 53 -0.28 -1.86 -13.32
CA LEU A 53 0.00 -1.75 -11.89
C LEU A 53 0.22 -3.14 -11.29
N ILE A 54 -0.71 -4.07 -11.51
CA ILE A 54 -0.56 -5.45 -11.02
C ILE A 54 0.69 -6.12 -11.58
N THR A 55 0.94 -6.06 -12.88
CA THR A 55 2.16 -6.66 -13.46
C THR A 55 3.42 -6.04 -12.88
N SER A 56 3.46 -4.72 -12.66
CA SER A 56 4.61 -4.06 -12.04
C SER A 56 4.79 -4.47 -10.58
N LEU A 57 3.68 -4.67 -9.86
CA LEU A 57 3.69 -5.14 -8.48
C LEU A 57 4.22 -6.57 -8.38
N TYR A 58 3.80 -7.48 -9.27
CA TYR A 58 4.39 -8.83 -9.38
C TYR A 58 5.89 -8.77 -9.66
N SER A 59 6.30 -8.01 -10.68
CA SER A 59 7.71 -7.86 -11.02
C SER A 59 8.53 -7.26 -9.89
N PHE A 60 7.94 -6.39 -9.06
CA PHE A 60 8.60 -5.87 -7.87
C PHE A 60 8.77 -6.95 -6.80
N VAL A 61 7.72 -7.71 -6.49
CA VAL A 61 7.81 -8.80 -5.49
C VAL A 61 8.81 -9.88 -5.92
N GLU A 62 8.88 -10.23 -7.20
CA GLU A 62 9.87 -11.18 -7.73
C GLU A 62 11.33 -10.71 -7.60
N LYS A 63 11.58 -9.39 -7.58
CA LYS A 63 12.93 -8.81 -7.39
C LYS A 63 13.34 -8.74 -5.92
N VAL A 64 12.37 -8.76 -5.00
CA VAL A 64 12.63 -8.60 -3.57
C VAL A 64 13.04 -9.95 -2.99
N ASP A 65 14.29 -10.03 -2.55
CA ASP A 65 14.78 -11.18 -1.80
C ASP A 65 14.40 -11.03 -0.32
N PHE A 66 13.42 -11.81 0.12
CA PHE A 66 12.86 -11.78 1.47
C PHE A 66 13.86 -12.16 2.56
N ASP A 67 14.87 -12.96 2.24
CA ASP A 67 15.87 -13.40 3.23
C ASP A 67 16.94 -12.33 3.47
N SER A 68 17.16 -11.42 2.51
CA SER A 68 18.18 -10.37 2.59
C SER A 68 17.64 -8.96 2.78
N MET A 69 16.37 -8.70 2.47
CA MET A 69 15.76 -7.38 2.57
C MET A 69 14.92 -7.23 3.85
N LYS A 70 15.35 -6.32 4.74
CA LYS A 70 14.61 -5.98 5.97
C LYS A 70 13.24 -5.32 5.69
N SER A 71 13.15 -4.56 4.60
CA SER A 71 11.91 -3.91 4.15
C SER A 71 12.04 -3.48 2.68
N ALA A 72 10.94 -3.60 1.94
CA ALA A 72 10.82 -3.09 0.58
C ALA A 72 9.44 -2.42 0.38
N ALA A 73 9.36 -1.40 -0.48
CA ALA A 73 8.09 -0.75 -0.81
C ALA A 73 7.91 -0.50 -2.30
N PHE A 74 6.71 -0.78 -2.79
CA PHE A 74 6.26 -0.35 -4.11
C PHE A 74 5.27 0.81 -3.95
N VAL A 75 5.49 1.87 -4.71
CA VAL A 75 4.71 3.11 -4.60
C VAL A 75 4.02 3.39 -5.92
N ALA A 76 2.70 3.24 -5.94
CA ALA A 76 1.87 3.64 -7.06
C ALA A 76 1.43 5.11 -6.86
N VAL A 77 1.87 6.01 -7.73
CA VAL A 77 1.53 7.44 -7.67
C VAL A 77 0.52 7.81 -8.74
N PHE A 78 -0.46 8.63 -8.37
CA PHE A 78 -1.55 9.07 -9.24
C PHE A 78 -1.48 10.58 -9.49
N GLU A 79 -0.56 10.98 -10.36
CA GLU A 79 -0.20 12.38 -10.63
C GLU A 79 -1.39 13.23 -11.13
N GLN A 80 -2.42 12.60 -11.70
CA GLN A 80 -3.60 13.29 -12.25
C GLN A 80 -4.77 13.43 -11.25
N SER A 81 -4.62 12.93 -10.01
CA SER A 81 -5.69 12.88 -9.02
C SER A 81 -5.53 13.87 -7.86
N GLN A 82 -4.68 14.88 -7.98
CA GLN A 82 -4.41 15.88 -6.92
C GLN A 82 -5.64 16.71 -6.51
N HIS A 83 -6.69 16.71 -7.34
CA HIS A 83 -7.92 17.45 -7.12
C HIS A 83 -8.89 16.76 -6.14
N LEU A 84 -8.64 15.49 -5.80
CA LEU A 84 -9.48 14.74 -4.87
C LEU A 84 -9.33 15.28 -3.45
N ASP A 85 -10.45 15.47 -2.76
CA ASP A 85 -10.43 15.68 -1.31
C ASP A 85 -10.19 14.35 -0.56
N ASP A 86 -10.02 14.41 0.75
CA ASP A 86 -9.74 13.22 1.56
C ASP A 86 -10.84 12.15 1.45
N SER A 87 -12.11 12.54 1.31
CA SER A 87 -13.24 11.60 1.23
C SER A 87 -13.22 10.85 -0.10
N ASP A 88 -13.10 11.58 -1.20
CA ASP A 88 -13.12 11.00 -2.54
C ASP A 88 -11.81 10.28 -2.87
N PHE A 89 -10.69 10.73 -2.31
CA PHE A 89 -9.44 9.98 -2.32
C PHE A 89 -9.62 8.61 -1.65
N ASN A 90 -10.11 8.56 -0.41
CA ASN A 90 -10.27 7.29 0.32
C ASN A 90 -11.21 6.33 -0.42
N LYS A 91 -12.37 6.80 -0.92
CA LYS A 91 -13.28 5.99 -1.74
C LYS A 91 -12.60 5.46 -3.01
N SER A 92 -11.82 6.31 -3.68
CA SER A 92 -11.13 5.96 -4.92
C SER A 92 -10.02 4.94 -4.69
N VAL A 93 -9.25 5.07 -3.60
CA VAL A 93 -8.27 4.06 -3.17
C VAL A 93 -8.95 2.72 -2.91
N TRP A 94 -10.04 2.71 -2.13
CA TRP A 94 -10.78 1.49 -1.83
C TRP A 94 -11.26 0.79 -3.12
N ARG A 95 -11.88 1.55 -4.03
CA ARG A 95 -12.29 1.02 -5.33
C ARG A 95 -11.09 0.50 -6.13
N LYS A 96 -9.97 1.23 -6.15
CA LYS A 96 -8.76 0.82 -6.86
C LYS A 96 -8.25 -0.53 -6.34
N LEU A 97 -8.10 -0.68 -5.02
CA LEU A 97 -7.63 -1.92 -4.40
C LEU A 97 -8.55 -3.10 -4.71
N GLN A 98 -9.87 -2.90 -4.70
CA GLN A 98 -10.85 -3.92 -5.10
C GLN A 98 -10.70 -4.31 -6.58
N GLU A 99 -10.55 -3.32 -7.47
CA GLU A 99 -10.32 -3.59 -8.90
C GLU A 99 -9.02 -4.34 -9.15
N LEU A 100 -7.96 -3.99 -8.42
CA LEU A 100 -6.67 -4.67 -8.48
C LEU A 100 -6.78 -6.10 -7.96
N GLN A 101 -7.50 -6.32 -6.86
CA GLN A 101 -7.72 -7.66 -6.29
C GLN A 101 -8.46 -8.57 -7.27
N ASN A 102 -9.44 -8.05 -8.02
CA ASN A 102 -10.17 -8.81 -9.03
C ASN A 102 -9.28 -9.28 -10.20
N LEU A 103 -8.08 -8.71 -10.38
CA LEU A 103 -7.10 -9.13 -11.38
C LEU A 103 -6.10 -10.17 -10.86
N VAL A 104 -6.07 -10.41 -9.54
CA VAL A 104 -5.20 -11.38 -8.90
C VAL A 104 -5.90 -12.74 -8.90
N SER A 105 -5.23 -13.77 -9.40
CA SER A 105 -5.84 -15.09 -9.57
C SER A 105 -5.91 -15.81 -8.22
N GLN A 106 -7.12 -16.04 -7.70
CA GLN A 106 -7.42 -16.82 -6.49
C GLN A 106 -7.41 -16.07 -5.13
N SER A 107 -7.69 -14.77 -5.09
CA SER A 107 -7.76 -14.06 -3.80
C SER A 107 -9.02 -13.21 -3.64
N THR A 108 -9.81 -13.55 -2.61
CA THR A 108 -10.88 -12.66 -2.12
C THR A 108 -10.23 -11.58 -1.25
N PRO A 109 -10.54 -10.28 -1.44
CA PRO A 109 -9.98 -9.24 -0.59
C PRO A 109 -10.40 -9.46 0.86
N ARG A 110 -9.44 -9.72 1.76
CA ARG A 110 -9.65 -9.74 3.21
C ARG A 110 -9.17 -8.40 3.79
N GLY A 111 -10.07 -7.41 3.76
CA GLY A 111 -9.94 -6.16 4.51
C GLY A 111 -10.93 -6.09 5.66
N PRO A 112 -10.81 -5.13 6.59
CA PRO A 112 -11.85 -4.85 7.57
C PRO A 112 -13.22 -4.75 6.89
N HIS A 113 -14.22 -5.43 7.43
CA HIS A 113 -15.60 -5.54 6.93
C HIS A 113 -16.39 -4.23 6.87
N SER A 114 -15.73 -3.08 6.97
CA SER A 114 -16.38 -1.78 7.01
C SER A 114 -15.69 -0.85 6.03
N GLN A 115 -16.48 -0.14 5.23
CA GLN A 115 -16.07 1.00 4.42
C GLN A 115 -15.57 2.11 5.36
N SER A 116 -14.44 1.90 6.04
CA SER A 116 -13.86 2.91 6.90
C SER A 116 -13.48 4.09 6.03
N SER A 117 -14.01 5.25 6.38
CA SER A 117 -13.76 6.55 5.74
C SER A 117 -12.31 7.00 5.88
N ASP A 118 -11.44 6.17 6.43
CA ASP A 118 -10.05 6.47 6.73
C ASP A 118 -9.16 5.31 6.25
N CYS A 119 -8.27 5.63 5.32
CA CYS A 119 -7.17 4.77 4.89
C CYS A 119 -6.07 4.63 5.98
N SER A 120 -6.32 5.11 7.20
CA SER A 120 -5.50 4.86 8.39
C SER A 120 -5.69 3.48 9.01
N ASN A 121 -6.81 2.81 8.73
CA ASN A 121 -7.02 1.45 9.23
C ASN A 121 -6.08 0.47 8.51
N ASN A 122 -5.44 -0.42 9.28
CA ASN A 122 -4.49 -1.42 8.77
C ASN A 122 -5.17 -2.35 7.75
N PHE A 123 -5.09 -1.99 6.48
CA PHE A 123 -5.54 -2.82 5.36
C PHE A 123 -4.34 -3.49 4.71
N HIS A 124 -4.53 -4.73 4.28
CA HIS A 124 -3.54 -5.50 3.57
C HIS A 124 -4.09 -5.91 2.22
N PHE A 125 -3.28 -5.77 1.18
CA PHE A 125 -3.57 -6.27 -0.15
C PHE A 125 -2.93 -7.65 -0.30
N ASN A 126 -3.70 -8.64 -0.74
CA ASN A 126 -3.17 -10.00 -0.90
C ASN A 126 -2.75 -10.20 -2.36
N LEU A 127 -1.46 -10.44 -2.59
CA LEU A 127 -0.90 -10.79 -3.88
C LEU A 127 -0.54 -12.29 -3.87
N ASP A 128 -1.42 -13.14 -4.40
CA ASP A 128 -1.24 -14.60 -4.50
C ASP A 128 -0.77 -15.32 -3.22
N GLY A 129 -1.31 -14.91 -2.07
CA GLY A 129 -0.98 -15.47 -0.76
C GLY A 129 -0.10 -14.55 0.08
N GLU A 130 0.56 -13.57 -0.51
CA GLU A 130 1.47 -12.64 0.17
C GLU A 130 0.74 -11.36 0.62
N PRO A 131 0.66 -11.07 1.93
CA PRO A 131 0.03 -9.85 2.43
C PRO A 131 0.97 -8.65 2.32
N LEU A 132 0.57 -7.66 1.53
CA LEU A 132 1.22 -6.36 1.40
C LEU A 132 0.49 -5.32 2.23
N TYR A 133 1.21 -4.60 3.10
CA TYR A 133 0.60 -3.57 3.94
C TYR A 133 0.38 -2.29 3.15
N ILE A 134 -0.80 -1.70 3.25
CA ILE A 134 -1.14 -0.50 2.50
C ILE A 134 -0.96 0.76 3.35
N THR A 135 -0.21 1.73 2.82
CA THR A 135 -0.17 3.11 3.32
C THR A 135 -0.62 4.07 2.23
N CYS A 136 -1.57 4.94 2.54
CA CYS A 136 -2.11 5.91 1.59
C CYS A 136 -1.58 7.30 1.87
N LEU A 137 -1.22 8.02 0.80
CA LEU A 137 -0.68 9.36 0.84
C LEU A 137 -1.56 10.29 0.02
N SER A 138 -1.82 11.48 0.53
CA SER A 138 -2.68 12.47 -0.13
C SER A 138 -2.13 13.89 0.07
N PRO A 139 -2.21 14.78 -0.94
CA PRO A 139 -1.84 16.19 -0.80
C PRO A 139 -2.65 16.93 0.26
N THR A 140 -3.87 16.47 0.55
CA THR A 140 -4.79 17.08 1.51
C THR A 140 -4.68 16.48 2.92
N SER A 141 -3.87 15.43 3.11
CA SER A 141 -3.77 14.73 4.39
C SER A 141 -3.46 15.67 5.56
N ALA A 142 -4.26 15.57 6.63
CA ALA A 142 -4.01 16.29 7.88
C ALA A 142 -2.68 15.87 8.53
N SER A 143 -2.27 14.61 8.35
CA SER A 143 -1.01 14.11 8.89
C SER A 143 0.14 14.49 7.98
N ARG A 144 1.11 15.25 8.50
CA ARG A 144 2.27 15.74 7.72
C ARG A 144 3.09 14.60 7.10
N ASN A 145 3.18 13.48 7.80
CA ASN A 145 3.85 12.27 7.32
C ASN A 145 3.09 11.54 6.20
N ARG A 146 1.85 11.89 5.89
CA ARG A 146 1.06 11.32 4.78
C ARG A 146 0.78 12.35 3.69
N LYS A 147 1.34 13.56 3.83
CA LYS A 147 1.09 14.70 2.97
C LYS A 147 2.06 14.78 1.79
N PHE A 148 1.98 13.81 0.90
CA PHE A 148 2.79 13.78 -0.32
C PHE A 148 2.18 14.69 -1.40
N LYS A 149 3.01 15.24 -2.29
CA LYS A 149 2.56 16.18 -3.35
C LYS A 149 1.59 15.57 -4.37
N TYR A 150 1.54 14.23 -4.45
CA TYR A 150 0.59 13.48 -5.27
C TYR A 150 -0.14 12.44 -4.40
N PRO A 151 -1.39 12.08 -4.76
CA PRO A 151 -2.02 10.89 -4.22
C PRO A 151 -1.19 9.65 -4.54
N ALA A 152 -0.96 8.79 -3.54
CA ALA A 152 -0.21 7.56 -3.75
C ALA A 152 -0.70 6.42 -2.85
N ILE A 153 -0.55 5.20 -3.35
CA ILE A 153 -0.74 3.95 -2.60
C ILE A 153 0.63 3.30 -2.47
N VAL A 154 1.08 3.09 -1.24
CA VAL A 154 2.32 2.42 -0.89
C VAL A 154 1.98 0.99 -0.48
N PHE A 155 2.58 0.01 -1.15
CA PHE A 155 2.53 -1.40 -0.84
C PHE A 155 3.84 -1.77 -0.14
N ASN A 156 3.80 -1.92 1.18
CA ASN A 156 4.96 -2.27 1.99
C ASN A 156 5.06 -3.79 2.13
N LEU A 157 6.23 -4.34 1.78
CA LEU A 157 6.68 -5.67 2.19
C LEU A 157 7.52 -5.54 3.44
N MET A 158 7.06 -6.19 4.50
CA MET A 158 7.80 -6.31 5.75
C MET A 158 7.84 -7.79 6.14
N PRO A 159 9.03 -8.40 6.26
CA PRO A 159 9.16 -9.81 6.61
C PRO A 159 8.69 -10.17 8.03
N GLN A 160 8.48 -9.18 8.93
CA GLN A 160 8.31 -9.45 10.37
C GLN A 160 7.33 -8.53 11.11
N PHE A 161 6.14 -8.26 10.57
CA PHE A 161 5.05 -7.93 11.50
C PHE A 161 4.57 -9.24 12.11
N GLU A 162 4.93 -9.46 13.38
CA GLU A 162 4.05 -10.22 14.28
C GLU A 162 2.65 -9.64 14.09
N VAL A 163 1.75 -10.45 13.55
CA VAL A 163 0.33 -10.15 13.50
C VAL A 163 -0.07 -9.68 14.91
N PRO A 164 -0.56 -8.44 15.09
CA PRO A 164 -0.98 -7.96 16.40
C PRO A 164 -1.93 -9.00 17.00
N GLN A 165 -1.69 -9.44 18.24
CA GLN A 165 -2.43 -10.53 18.88
C GLN A 165 -3.97 -10.34 18.87
N SER A 166 -4.46 -9.13 18.61
CA SER A 166 -5.87 -8.83 18.34
C SER A 166 -6.46 -9.56 17.12
N PHE A 167 -5.64 -10.10 16.21
CA PHE A 167 -6.08 -10.91 15.08
C PHE A 167 -6.21 -12.42 15.38
N ARG A 168 -5.67 -12.93 16.50
CA ARG A 168 -5.81 -14.37 16.87
C ARG A 168 -7.21 -14.75 17.37
N VAL A 169 -8.13 -13.79 17.54
CA VAL A 169 -9.45 -14.05 18.13
C VAL A 169 -10.53 -14.40 17.10
N ILE A 170 -10.27 -14.28 15.79
CA ILE A 170 -11.30 -14.55 14.75
C ILE A 170 -11.07 -15.88 14.00
N GLU A 171 -10.17 -16.75 14.47
CA GLU A 171 -10.09 -18.14 13.98
C GLU A 171 -10.68 -19.18 14.95
N SER A 172 -10.98 -18.82 16.20
CA SER A 172 -11.51 -19.79 17.18
C SER A 172 -13.04 -19.89 17.24
N HIS A 173 -13.79 -19.19 16.38
CA HIS A 173 -15.26 -19.16 16.45
C HIS A 173 -16.00 -19.66 15.19
N VAL A 174 -15.31 -20.29 14.24
CA VAL A 174 -15.97 -20.92 13.08
C VAL A 174 -16.03 -22.45 13.17
N GLU A 175 -15.42 -23.07 14.19
CA GLU A 175 -15.35 -24.54 14.31
C GLU A 175 -16.30 -25.20 15.31
N THR A 176 -17.31 -24.50 15.84
CA THR A 176 -18.23 -25.11 16.85
C THR A 176 -19.72 -25.12 16.47
N HIS A 177 -20.09 -25.11 15.19
CA HIS A 177 -21.48 -25.42 14.80
C HIS A 177 -21.53 -26.36 13.59
N ARG A 178 -20.96 -27.54 13.78
CA ARG A 178 -21.26 -28.70 12.94
C ARG A 178 -21.60 -29.90 13.83
N ILE A 179 -22.78 -29.85 14.44
CA ILE A 179 -23.59 -31.01 14.83
C ILE A 179 -25.05 -30.62 14.65
#